data_AF-A0A1J5U357-F1
#
_entry.id   AF-A0A1J5U357-F1
#
_cell.length_a   1.000
_cell.length_b   1.000
_cell.length_c   1.000
_cell.angle_alpha   90.00
_cell.angle_beta   90.00
_cell.angle_gamma   90.00
#
_symmetry.space_group_name_H-M   'P 1'
#
loop_
_entity.id
_entity.type
_entity.pdbx_description
1 polymer ?
#
loop_
_entity_poly.entity_id
_entity_poly.type
_entity_poly.pdbx_seq_one_letter_code
_entity_poly.pdbx_strand_id
1 'polypeptide(L)'
;MNKEKKKESLQYLFEAATKIFGEKKLLEMLVAEGAPKDKNLEEIVDDEKLRFLHLTMALKNSEIFLDHLQIRLKEMGEIAKIMEVGNSELIEKWLSDECKPCLVEHVVEGYDEIYKILIELDDRLLWHGWPLIGKLHDPID
;
A
#
# COMPACT_ATOMS: atom_id res chain seq x y z
N MET A 1 -4.51 14.42 -0.39
CA MET A 1 -5.28 13.70 -1.43
C MET A 1 -6.73 14.18 -1.41
N ASN A 2 -7.33 14.46 -2.57
CA ASN A 2 -8.75 14.84 -2.68
C ASN A 2 -9.67 13.67 -2.28
N LYS A 3 -10.83 13.95 -1.68
CA LYS A 3 -11.86 12.99 -1.25
C LYS A 3 -12.31 12.08 -2.40
N GLU A 4 -12.39 12.61 -3.62
CA GLU A 4 -12.78 11.86 -4.81
C GLU A 4 -11.72 10.81 -5.21
N LYS A 5 -10.44 11.22 -5.30
CA LYS A 5 -9.32 10.28 -5.55
C LYS A 5 -9.21 9.21 -4.46
N LYS A 6 -9.48 9.55 -3.19
CA LYS A 6 -9.54 8.59 -2.09
C LYS A 6 -10.61 7.52 -2.35
N LYS A 7 -11.81 7.97 -2.72
CA LYS A 7 -12.97 7.11 -3.00
C LYS A 7 -12.66 6.13 -4.13
N GLU A 8 -12.21 6.64 -5.27
CA GLU A 8 -11.86 5.82 -6.45
C GLU A 8 -10.80 4.77 -6.10
N SER A 9 -9.76 5.18 -5.37
CA SER A 9 -8.68 4.28 -4.95
C SER A 9 -9.21 3.17 -4.02
N LEU A 10 -10.05 3.52 -3.04
CA LEU A 10 -10.65 2.54 -2.13
C LEU A 10 -11.59 1.58 -2.86
N GLN A 11 -12.39 2.07 -3.80
CA GLN A 11 -13.26 1.23 -4.63
C GLN A 11 -12.45 0.23 -5.43
N TYR A 12 -11.41 0.69 -6.13
CA TYR A 12 -10.51 -0.18 -6.87
C TYR A 12 -9.89 -1.27 -5.99
N LEU A 13 -9.41 -0.90 -4.81
CA LEU A 13 -8.80 -1.85 -3.87
C LEU A 13 -9.83 -2.83 -3.29
N PHE A 14 -11.05 -2.37 -2.99
CA PHE A 14 -12.12 -3.23 -2.50
C PHE A 14 -12.62 -4.20 -3.56
N GLU A 15 -12.72 -3.80 -4.82
CA GLU A 15 -13.03 -4.71 -5.92
C GLU A 15 -12.00 -5.82 -6.05
N ALA A 16 -10.71 -5.46 -6.01
CA ALA A 16 -9.62 -6.42 -6.06
C ALA A 16 -9.65 -7.38 -4.86
N ALA A 17 -9.80 -6.84 -3.64
CA ALA A 17 -9.88 -7.65 -2.42
C ALA A 17 -11.14 -8.53 -2.40
N THR A 18 -12.27 -8.05 -2.90
CA THR A 18 -13.52 -8.81 -3.00
C THR A 18 -13.37 -10.03 -3.91
N LYS A 19 -12.61 -9.91 -5.01
CA LYS A 19 -12.31 -11.05 -5.90
C LYS A 19 -11.49 -12.14 -5.21
N ILE A 20 -10.70 -11.79 -4.19
CA ILE A 20 -9.82 -12.72 -3.47
C ILE A 20 -10.53 -13.34 -2.26
N PHE A 21 -11.22 -12.51 -1.46
CA PHE A 21 -11.76 -12.92 -0.15
C PHE A 21 -13.28 -13.10 -0.15
N GLY A 22 -13.99 -12.52 -1.11
CA GLY A 22 -15.43 -12.32 -1.06
C GLY A 22 -15.81 -11.13 -0.17
N GLU A 23 -16.93 -10.49 -0.51
CA GLU A 23 -17.40 -9.25 0.13
C GLU A 23 -17.62 -9.42 1.65
N LYS A 24 -18.33 -10.48 2.06
CA LYS A 24 -18.64 -10.73 3.47
C LYS A 24 -17.38 -10.82 4.33
N LYS A 25 -16.39 -11.61 3.89
CA LYS A 25 -15.14 -11.81 4.62
C LYS A 25 -14.32 -10.53 4.67
N LEU A 26 -14.25 -9.79 3.56
CA LEU A 26 -13.57 -8.50 3.50
C LEU A 26 -14.17 -7.51 4.50
N LEU A 27 -15.50 -7.44 4.58
CA LEU A 27 -16.20 -6.56 5.51
C LEU A 27 -15.93 -6.93 6.97
N GLU A 28 -15.94 -8.22 7.30
CA GLU A 28 -15.56 -8.73 8.63
C GLU A 28 -14.12 -8.33 9.01
N MET A 29 -13.18 -8.42 8.07
CA MET A 29 -11.78 -8.03 8.29
C MET A 29 -11.64 -6.52 8.49
N LEU A 30 -12.34 -5.70 7.70
CA LEU A 30 -12.33 -4.23 7.86
C LEU A 30 -12.93 -3.79 9.20
N VAL A 31 -14.03 -4.43 9.61
CA VAL A 31 -14.69 -4.18 10.89
C VAL A 31 -13.76 -4.52 12.07
N ALA A 32 -12.99 -5.61 11.98
CA ALA A 32 -12.02 -5.98 13.01
C ALA A 32 -10.94 -4.90 13.22
N GLU A 33 -10.64 -4.13 12.17
CA GLU A 33 -9.68 -3.02 12.19
C GLU A 33 -10.36 -1.64 12.36
N GLY A 34 -11.61 -1.62 12.82
CA GLY A 34 -12.30 -0.40 13.26
C GLY A 34 -13.22 0.27 12.23
N ALA A 35 -13.51 -0.39 11.11
CA ALA A 35 -14.51 0.11 10.16
C ALA A 35 -15.96 -0.06 10.70
N PRO A 36 -16.93 0.78 10.27
CA PRO A 36 -18.33 0.69 10.67
C PRO A 36 -18.96 -0.69 10.42
N LYS A 37 -19.72 -1.21 11.39
CA LYS A 37 -20.34 -2.55 11.35
C LYS A 37 -21.68 -2.60 10.61
N ASP A 38 -22.29 -1.45 10.42
CA ASP A 38 -23.65 -1.25 9.92
C ASP A 38 -23.69 -0.83 8.45
N LYS A 39 -22.55 -0.89 7.75
CA LYS A 39 -22.39 -0.46 6.36
C LYS A 39 -21.92 -1.60 5.46
N ASN A 40 -22.36 -1.60 4.21
CA ASN A 40 -21.79 -2.46 3.16
C ASN A 40 -20.53 -1.83 2.52
N LEU A 41 -19.87 -2.53 1.58
CA LEU A 41 -18.65 -2.01 0.95
C LEU A 41 -18.87 -0.72 0.14
N GLU A 42 -20.04 -0.55 -0.49
CA GLU A 42 -20.35 0.66 -1.24
C GLU A 42 -20.49 1.88 -0.32
N GLU A 43 -21.14 1.69 0.83
CA GLU A 43 -21.38 2.73 1.83
C GLU A 43 -20.14 3.07 2.66
N ILE A 44 -19.28 2.08 2.93
CA ILE A 44 -18.14 2.24 3.83
C ILE A 44 -17.01 3.04 3.18
N VAL A 45 -16.91 3.05 1.84
CA VAL A 45 -15.92 3.85 1.10
C VAL A 45 -16.07 5.34 1.39
N ASP A 46 -17.31 5.82 1.53
CA ASP A 46 -17.61 7.22 1.82
C ASP A 46 -17.53 7.57 3.31
N ASP A 47 -17.22 6.60 4.17
CA ASP A 47 -17.09 6.83 5.60
C ASP A 47 -15.81 7.59 5.94
N GLU A 48 -15.94 8.69 6.67
CA GLU A 48 -14.81 9.53 7.06
C GLU A 48 -13.83 8.82 8.00
N LYS A 49 -14.31 7.82 8.76
CA LYS A 49 -13.47 7.03 9.64
C LYS A 49 -12.67 5.99 8.86
N LEU A 50 -13.11 5.57 7.67
CA LEU A 50 -12.37 4.59 6.87
C LEU A 50 -11.07 5.22 6.34
N ARG A 51 -9.94 4.59 6.66
CA ARG A 51 -8.61 4.97 6.17
C ARG A 51 -8.01 3.78 5.40
N PHE A 52 -7.10 4.05 4.45
CA PHE A 52 -6.36 2.98 3.77
C PHE A 52 -5.67 2.04 4.77
N LEU A 53 -5.21 2.58 5.90
CA LEU A 53 -4.66 1.80 6.99
C LEU A 53 -5.57 0.66 7.43
N HIS A 54 -6.89 0.86 7.51
CA HIS A 54 -7.81 -0.21 7.93
C HIS A 54 -7.82 -1.36 6.92
N LEU A 55 -7.74 -1.07 5.62
CA LEU A 55 -7.61 -2.10 4.60
C LEU A 55 -6.26 -2.80 4.69
N THR A 56 -5.16 -2.04 4.79
CA THR A 56 -3.81 -2.61 4.90
C THR A 56 -3.69 -3.52 6.13
N MET A 57 -4.18 -3.08 7.29
CA MET A 57 -4.19 -3.87 8.54
C MET A 57 -5.13 -5.07 8.46
N ALA A 58 -6.27 -4.94 7.78
CA ALA A 58 -7.20 -6.05 7.60
C ALA A 58 -6.53 -7.22 6.88
N LEU A 59 -5.55 -6.94 6.00
CA LEU A 59 -4.80 -7.92 5.23
C LEU A 59 -3.59 -8.51 5.97
N LYS A 60 -3.26 -8.07 7.20
CA LYS A 60 -2.04 -8.48 7.93
C LYS A 60 -1.92 -9.97 8.22
N ASN A 61 -3.03 -10.71 8.17
CA ASN A 61 -3.07 -12.15 8.38
C ASN A 61 -3.36 -12.93 7.09
N SER A 62 -3.43 -12.25 5.93
CA SER A 62 -3.62 -12.90 4.64
C SER A 62 -2.27 -13.38 4.11
N GLU A 63 -2.04 -14.69 4.10
CA GLU A 63 -0.80 -15.29 3.56
C GLU A 63 -0.51 -14.83 2.13
N ILE A 64 -1.53 -14.83 1.26
CA ILE A 64 -1.41 -14.36 -0.12
C ILE A 64 -0.91 -12.91 -0.17
N PHE A 65 -1.48 -12.04 0.65
CA PHE A 65 -1.07 -10.62 0.69
C PHE A 65 0.35 -10.46 1.22
N LEU A 66 0.69 -11.17 2.31
CA LEU A 66 2.00 -11.12 2.93
C LEU A 66 3.11 -11.62 2.00
N ASP A 67 2.87 -12.72 1.29
CA ASP A 67 3.84 -13.26 0.33
C ASP A 67 4.05 -12.27 -0.83
N HIS A 68 2.97 -11.67 -1.35
CA HIS A 68 3.10 -10.61 -2.37
C HIS A 68 3.83 -9.37 -1.84
N LEU A 69 3.51 -8.93 -0.63
CA LEU A 69 4.16 -7.78 -0.01
C LEU A 69 5.67 -8.02 0.18
N GLN A 70 6.04 -9.20 0.66
CA GLN A 70 7.44 -9.61 0.85
C GLN A 70 8.20 -9.59 -0.48
N ILE A 71 7.61 -10.15 -1.54
CA ILE A 71 8.22 -10.14 -2.89
C ILE A 71 8.43 -8.70 -3.37
N ARG A 72 7.40 -7.84 -3.27
CA ARG A 72 7.50 -6.46 -3.76
C ARG A 72 8.49 -5.61 -2.97
N LEU A 73 8.51 -5.75 -1.64
CA LEU A 73 9.49 -5.05 -0.81
C LEU A 73 10.91 -5.52 -1.10
N LYS A 74 11.12 -6.82 -1.33
CA LYS A 74 12.42 -7.35 -1.72
C LYS A 74 12.89 -6.77 -3.06
N GLU A 75 12.04 -6.83 -4.08
CA GLU A 75 12.32 -6.24 -5.40
C GLU A 75 12.66 -4.74 -5.29
N MET A 76 11.83 -3.99 -4.57
CA MET A 76 12.04 -2.56 -4.35
C MET A 76 13.33 -2.27 -3.58
N GLY A 77 13.61 -3.04 -2.52
CA GLY A 77 14.83 -2.89 -1.71
C GLY A 77 16.10 -3.18 -2.52
N GLU A 78 16.09 -4.22 -3.35
CA GLU A 78 17.19 -4.55 -4.26
C GLU A 78 17.43 -3.42 -5.28
N ILE A 79 16.37 -2.90 -5.91
CA ILE A 79 16.48 -1.77 -6.84
C ILE A 79 16.98 -0.52 -6.11
N ALA A 80 16.43 -0.22 -4.93
CA ALA A 80 16.82 0.94 -4.13
C ALA A 80 18.30 0.90 -3.73
N LYS A 81 18.80 -0.29 -3.39
CA LYS A 81 20.22 -0.54 -3.10
C LYS A 81 21.11 -0.33 -4.32
N ILE A 82 20.74 -0.88 -5.48
CA ILE A 82 21.49 -0.71 -6.73
C ILE A 82 21.54 0.77 -7.14
N MET A 83 20.43 1.47 -6.97
CA MET A 83 20.28 2.87 -7.37
C MET A 83 20.76 3.84 -6.30
N GLU A 84 21.16 3.38 -5.11
CA GLU A 84 21.54 4.22 -3.97
C GLU A 84 20.49 5.32 -3.66
N VAL A 85 19.23 4.87 -3.48
CA VAL A 85 18.08 5.73 -3.12
C VAL A 85 17.44 5.26 -1.82
N GLY A 86 16.94 6.22 -1.04
CA GLY A 86 16.36 5.96 0.29
C GLY A 86 17.23 5.07 1.20
N ASN A 87 16.59 4.31 2.07
CA ASN A 87 17.22 3.44 3.06
C ASN A 87 16.88 1.96 2.79
N SER A 88 17.60 1.35 1.85
CA SER A 88 17.42 -0.07 1.51
C SER A 88 17.74 -1.01 2.68
N GLU A 89 18.64 -0.65 3.59
CA GLU A 89 18.96 -1.43 4.78
C GLU A 89 17.77 -1.55 5.74
N LEU A 90 16.93 -0.51 5.82
CA LEU A 90 15.70 -0.55 6.60
C LEU A 90 14.71 -1.59 6.03
N ILE A 91 14.59 -1.66 4.70
CA ILE A 91 13.74 -2.64 4.03
C ILE A 91 14.28 -4.06 4.25
N GLU A 92 15.60 -4.27 4.14
CA GLU A 92 16.24 -5.55 4.46
C GLU A 92 15.96 -5.97 5.91
N LYS A 93 16.01 -5.03 6.86
CA LYS A 93 15.67 -5.28 8.26
C LYS A 93 14.22 -5.74 8.43
N TRP A 94 13.26 -5.07 7.81
CA TRP A 94 11.85 -5.49 7.86
C TRP A 94 11.63 -6.88 7.28
N LEU A 95 12.30 -7.21 6.17
CA LEU A 95 12.21 -8.51 5.51
C LEU A 95 12.89 -9.65 6.30
N SER A 96 13.79 -9.31 7.22
CA SER A 96 14.47 -10.28 8.09
C SER A 96 13.67 -10.65 9.35
N ASP A 97 12.58 -9.93 9.63
CA ASP A 97 11.73 -10.22 10.78
C ASP A 97 10.97 -11.53 10.58
N GLU A 98 11.04 -12.44 11.55
CA GLU A 98 10.34 -13.73 11.51
C GLU A 98 8.81 -13.55 11.68
N CYS A 99 8.38 -12.42 12.23
CA CYS A 99 6.97 -12.09 12.37
C CYS A 99 6.37 -11.61 11.03
N LYS A 100 5.83 -12.54 10.23
CA LYS A 100 5.20 -12.19 8.95
C LYS A 100 4.12 -11.09 9.06
N PRO A 101 3.18 -11.10 10.02
CA PRO A 101 2.21 -10.02 10.16
C PRO A 101 2.85 -8.66 10.50
N CYS A 102 3.97 -8.65 11.23
CA CYS A 102 4.69 -7.44 11.58
C CYS A 102 5.26 -6.72 10.35
N LEU A 103 5.46 -7.43 9.21
CA LEU A 103 5.84 -6.79 7.95
C LEU A 103 4.85 -5.71 7.52
N VAL A 104 3.56 -5.90 7.79
CA VAL A 104 2.53 -4.89 7.51
C VAL A 104 2.67 -3.69 8.42
N GLU A 105 2.95 -3.91 9.70
CA GLU A 105 3.18 -2.84 10.68
C GLU A 105 4.42 -2.02 10.30
N HIS A 106 5.53 -2.68 9.97
CA HIS A 106 6.74 -2.04 9.47
C HIS A 106 6.48 -1.17 8.24
N VAL A 107 5.69 -1.66 7.27
CA VAL A 107 5.30 -0.90 6.08
C VAL A 107 4.45 0.31 6.41
N VAL A 108 3.50 0.15 7.35
CA VAL A 108 2.62 1.24 7.80
C VAL A 108 3.43 2.34 8.49
N GLU A 109 4.31 1.96 9.41
CA GLU A 109 5.15 2.90 10.16
C GLU A 109 6.22 3.54 9.27
N GLY A 110 6.69 2.82 8.26
CA GLY A 110 7.72 3.24 7.33
C GLY A 110 7.22 3.73 5.97
N TYR A 111 5.93 4.06 5.84
CA TYR A 111 5.36 4.52 4.56
C TYR A 111 6.14 5.67 3.94
N ASP A 112 6.61 6.62 4.75
CA ASP A 112 7.38 7.77 4.28
C ASP A 112 8.68 7.35 3.58
N GLU A 113 9.36 6.32 4.09
CA GLU A 113 10.58 5.79 3.47
C GLU A 113 10.28 5.09 2.16
N ILE A 114 9.19 4.31 2.10
CA ILE A 114 8.73 3.64 0.88
C ILE A 114 8.41 4.70 -0.19
N TYR A 115 7.66 5.75 0.16
CA TYR A 115 7.33 6.82 -0.77
C TYR A 115 8.57 7.56 -1.26
N LYS A 116 9.52 7.85 -0.36
CA LYS A 116 10.79 8.48 -0.73
C LYS A 116 11.55 7.65 -1.75
N ILE A 117 11.68 6.33 -1.52
CA ILE A 117 12.31 5.42 -2.49
C ILE A 117 11.60 5.49 -3.83
N LEU A 118 10.26 5.38 -3.86
CA LEU A 118 9.49 5.39 -5.10
C LEU A 118 9.66 6.71 -5.88
N ILE A 119 9.62 7.85 -5.20
CA ILE A 119 9.82 9.17 -5.83
C ILE A 119 11.24 9.29 -6.38
N GLU A 120 12.27 8.92 -5.61
CA GLU A 120 13.65 8.99 -6.08
C GLU A 120 13.93 8.02 -7.24
N LEU A 121 13.28 6.85 -7.26
CA LEU A 121 13.34 5.94 -8.40
C LEU A 121 12.65 6.53 -9.63
N ASP A 122 11.47 7.11 -9.47
CA ASP A 122 10.75 7.80 -10.54
C ASP A 122 11.63 8.91 -11.15
N ASP A 123 12.21 9.78 -10.32
CA ASP A 123 13.08 10.87 -10.77
C ASP A 123 14.34 10.40 -11.52
N ARG A 124 14.95 9.30 -11.08
CA ARG A 124 16.18 8.77 -11.70
C ARG A 124 15.91 7.95 -12.96
N LEU A 125 14.79 7.23 -13.00
CA LEU A 125 14.39 6.42 -14.17
C LEU A 125 13.74 7.29 -15.25
N LEU A 126 12.97 8.31 -14.85
CA LEU A 126 12.41 9.33 -15.75
C LEU A 126 13.46 10.41 -16.02
N TRP A 127 14.54 10.01 -16.69
CA TRP A 127 15.52 10.94 -17.24
C TRP A 127 14.80 11.98 -18.11
N HIS A 128 15.21 13.25 -18.01
CA HIS A 128 14.51 14.42 -18.57
C HIS A 128 14.42 14.45 -20.11
N GLY A 129 14.88 13.40 -20.79
CA GLY A 129 14.81 13.18 -22.23
C GLY A 129 13.75 12.19 -22.71
N TRP A 130 12.93 11.61 -21.81
CA TRP A 130 11.83 10.69 -22.19
C TRP A 130 10.46 11.34 -21.92
N PRO A 131 9.91 12.13 -22.85
CA PRO A 131 8.66 12.82 -22.62
C PRO A 131 7.49 11.89 -22.92
N LEU A 132 7.28 10.77 -22.19
CA LEU A 132 6.14 9.88 -22.49
C LEU A 132 5.79 8.79 -21.46
N ILE A 133 6.07 8.96 -20.17
CA ILE A 133 5.30 8.26 -19.12
C ILE A 133 4.95 9.32 -18.09
N GLY A 134 3.80 9.96 -18.29
CA GLY A 134 3.36 11.08 -17.46
C GLY A 134 3.27 10.67 -15.99
N LYS A 135 3.85 11.50 -15.13
CA LYS A 135 3.34 11.83 -13.78
C LYS A 135 2.66 10.66 -13.06
N LEU A 136 3.43 9.67 -12.61
CA LEU A 136 2.96 8.77 -11.54
C LEU A 136 2.74 9.55 -10.23
N HIS A 137 3.45 10.66 -10.10
CA HIS A 137 3.19 11.71 -9.14
C HIS A 137 2.71 12.93 -9.91
N ASP A 138 1.46 13.32 -9.71
CA ASP A 138 0.97 14.64 -10.05
C ASP A 138 1.18 15.48 -8.77
N PRO A 139 2.36 16.10 -8.55
CA PRO A 139 2.44 17.14 -7.54
C PRO A 139 1.62 18.31 -8.10
N ILE A 140 0.55 18.63 -7.38
CA ILE A 140 -0.04 19.96 -7.35
C ILE A 140 1.14 20.93 -7.07
N ASP A 141 1.50 21.95 -7.85
CA ASP A 141 0.85 22.73 -8.92
C ASP A 141 1.74 22.87 -10.18
#